data_AF-A0A1H3MUJ0-F1
#
_entry.id   AF-A0A1H3MUJ0-F1
#
_cell.length_a   1.000
_cell.length_b   1.000
_cell.length_c   1.000
_cell.angle_alpha   90.00
_cell.angle_beta   90.00
_cell.angle_gamma   90.00
#
_symmetry.space_group_name_H-M   'P 1'
#
loop_
_entity.id
_entity.type
_entity.pdbx_description
1 polymer ?
#
loop_
_entity_poly.entity_id
_entity_poly.type
_entity_poly.pdbx_seq_one_letter_code
_entity_poly.pdbx_strand_id
1 'polypeptide(L)'
;MAKSKTRPSETLRRLGGWAGGSLGQAESLAGINVQSEAERKVLWDQFKHLFSGDAQVLIDTVVDHCAAITLGRVNRGELSLLPARI
;
A
#
# COMPACT_ATOMS: atom_id res chain seq x y z
N MET A 1 19.06 -20.91 -4.33
CA MET A 1 17.99 -20.17 -5.04
C MET A 1 17.31 -19.25 -4.04
N ALA A 2 17.62 -17.94 -4.07
CA ALA A 2 16.95 -16.98 -3.19
C ALA A 2 15.48 -16.91 -3.62
N LYS A 3 14.55 -17.29 -2.73
CA LYS A 3 13.15 -16.94 -2.90
C LYS A 3 13.09 -15.42 -2.87
N SER A 4 13.05 -14.77 -4.03
CA SER A 4 12.77 -13.34 -4.12
C SER A 4 11.52 -13.08 -3.30
N LYS A 5 11.65 -12.42 -2.15
CA LYS A 5 10.52 -12.00 -1.33
C LYS A 5 9.74 -11.03 -2.20
N THR A 6 8.71 -11.53 -2.88
CA THR A 6 7.84 -10.73 -3.73
C THR A 6 7.33 -9.57 -2.89
N ARG A 7 7.57 -8.34 -3.34
CA ARG A 7 7.13 -7.16 -2.61
C ARG A 7 5.59 -7.21 -2.48
N PRO A 8 5.01 -6.84 -1.33
CA PRO A 8 3.56 -6.79 -1.17
C PRO A 8 2.87 -5.99 -2.28
N SER A 9 3.46 -4.87 -2.69
CA SER A 9 3.03 -4.05 -3.82
C SER A 9 2.95 -4.81 -5.15
N GLU A 10 3.93 -5.67 -5.43
CA GLU A 10 3.98 -6.50 -6.63
C GLU A 10 2.92 -7.61 -6.60
N THR A 11 2.66 -8.17 -5.42
CA THR A 11 1.59 -9.17 -5.24
C THR A 11 0.21 -8.54 -5.43
N LEU A 12 0.00 -7.34 -4.87
CA LEU A 12 -1.24 -6.58 -5.06
C LEU A 12 -1.48 -6.20 -6.54
N ARG A 13 -0.41 -5.83 -7.26
CA ARG A 13 -0.45 -5.60 -8.71
C ARG A 13 -0.87 -6.83 -9.49
N ARG A 14 -0.31 -7.99 -9.16
CA ARG A 14 -0.65 -9.27 -9.82
C ARG A 14 -2.10 -9.71 -9.57
N LEU A 15 -2.68 -9.35 -8.43
CA LEU A 15 -4.07 -9.66 -8.10
C LEU A 15 -5.08 -8.72 -8.79
N GLY A 16 -4.62 -7.75 -9.59
CA GLY A 16 -5.48 -6.83 -10.34
C GLY A 16 -6.13 -5.73 -9.49
N GLY A 17 -5.89 -5.71 -8.18
CA GLY A 17 -6.49 -4.75 -7.25
C GLY A 17 -5.84 -3.37 -7.23
N TRP A 18 -4.61 -3.25 -7.73
CA TRP A 18 -3.89 -1.99 -7.75
C TRP A 18 -2.87 -1.97 -8.88
N ALA A 19 -3.10 -1.17 -9.94
CA ALA A 19 -2.23 -1.12 -11.13
C ALA A 19 -0.91 -0.34 -10.92
N GLY A 20 -0.48 -0.10 -9.67
CA GLY A 20 0.61 0.82 -9.39
C GLY A 20 0.22 2.28 -9.55
N GLY A 21 -1.04 2.61 -9.22
CA GLY A 21 -1.55 3.97 -9.22
C GLY A 21 -0.94 4.86 -8.14
N SER A 22 -1.58 5.99 -7.85
CA SER A 22 -1.04 6.99 -6.94
C SER A 22 -0.91 6.47 -5.50
N LEU A 23 0.00 7.08 -4.73
CA LEU A 23 0.20 6.79 -3.31
C LEU A 23 -1.10 6.89 -2.50
N GLY A 24 -1.95 7.88 -2.80
CA GLY A 24 -3.25 8.04 -2.16
C GLY A 24 -4.22 6.88 -2.45
N GLN A 25 -4.13 6.22 -3.61
CA GLN A 25 -4.90 5.01 -3.86
C GLN A 25 -4.41 3.83 -3.01
N ALA A 26 -3.09 3.68 -2.85
CA ALA A 26 -2.54 2.64 -1.98
C ALA A 26 -2.95 2.87 -0.51
N GLU A 27 -2.85 4.10 -0.01
CA GLU A 27 -3.32 4.50 1.33
C GLU A 27 -4.82 4.19 1.51
N SER A 28 -5.65 4.57 0.53
CA SER A 28 -7.10 4.34 0.59
C SER A 28 -7.46 2.84 0.58
N LEU A 29 -6.79 2.02 -0.23
CA LEU A 29 -6.98 0.56 -0.24
C LEU A 29 -6.58 -0.10 1.08
N ALA A 30 -5.55 0.42 1.74
CA ALA A 30 -5.17 0.02 3.09
C ALA A 30 -6.23 0.41 4.15
N GLY A 31 -7.21 1.23 3.78
CA GLY A 31 -8.28 1.73 4.66
C GLY A 31 -7.92 3.04 5.36
N ILE A 32 -6.88 3.73 4.89
CA ILE A 32 -6.47 5.02 5.45
C ILE A 32 -7.31 6.12 4.83
N ASN A 33 -7.91 6.94 5.68
CA ASN A 33 -8.65 8.11 5.21
C ASN A 33 -7.68 9.20 4.75
N VAL A 34 -7.39 9.24 3.43
CA VAL A 34 -6.51 10.24 2.82
C VAL A 34 -7.01 11.68 2.93
N GLN A 35 -8.30 11.88 3.25
CA GLN A 35 -8.89 13.20 3.49
C GLN A 35 -8.70 13.67 4.94
N SER A 36 -8.32 12.78 5.85
CA SER A 36 -8.03 13.09 7.26
C SER A 36 -6.53 13.35 7.41
N GLU A 37 -6.15 14.62 7.59
CA GLU A 37 -4.74 14.99 7.79
C GLU A 37 -4.15 14.30 9.04
N ALA A 38 -4.94 14.13 10.10
CA ALA A 38 -4.49 13.47 11.32
C ALA A 38 -4.14 12.00 11.08
N GLU A 39 -5.00 11.24 10.40
CA GLU A 39 -4.74 9.82 10.10
C GLU A 39 -3.58 9.65 9.13
N ARG A 40 -3.50 10.52 8.11
CA ARG A 40 -2.39 10.53 7.18
C ARG A 40 -1.09 10.84 7.92
N LYS A 41 -1.06 11.85 8.79
CA LYS A 41 0.14 12.18 9.58
C LYS A 41 0.58 11.01 10.46
N VAL A 42 -0.35 10.26 11.05
CA VAL A 42 -0.02 9.06 11.85
C VAL A 42 0.61 7.96 10.99
N LEU A 43 0.14 7.74 9.76
CA LEU A 43 0.82 6.83 8.83
C LEU A 43 2.24 7.29 8.55
N TRP A 44 2.40 8.55 8.14
CA TRP A 44 3.68 9.09 7.69
C TRP A 44 4.69 9.24 8.83
N ASP A 45 4.24 9.46 10.07
CA ASP A 45 5.12 9.51 11.25
C ASP A 45 5.83 8.18 11.51
N GLN A 46 5.23 7.04 11.12
CA GLN A 46 5.88 5.73 11.21
C GLN A 46 7.10 5.63 10.29
N PHE A 47 7.09 6.38 9.17
CA PHE A 47 8.15 6.39 8.17
C PHE A 47 9.07 7.60 8.27
N LYS A 48 8.95 8.44 9.32
CA LYS A 48 9.78 9.64 9.50
C LYS A 48 11.28 9.36 9.48
N HIS A 49 11.68 8.17 9.91
CA HIS A 49 13.07 7.72 9.91
C HIS A 49 13.67 7.62 8.50
N LEU A 50 12.83 7.54 7.47
CA LEU A 50 13.23 7.51 6.06
C LEU A 50 13.21 8.89 5.40
N PHE A 51 12.75 9.96 6.08
CA PHE A 51 12.62 11.29 5.49
C PHE A 51 13.98 11.93 5.16
N SER A 52 15.04 11.51 5.84
CA SER A 52 16.40 11.96 5.59
C SER A 52 17.08 11.24 4.41
N GLY A 53 16.39 10.26 3.81
CA GLY A 53 16.92 9.39 2.76
C GLY A 53 16.35 9.66 1.37
N ASP A 54 16.49 8.68 0.49
CA ASP A 54 15.93 8.73 -0.87
C ASP A 54 14.40 8.75 -0.83
N ALA A 55 13.80 9.78 -1.44
CA ALA A 55 12.36 9.95 -1.51
C ALA A 55 11.66 8.76 -2.16
N GLN A 56 12.29 8.11 -3.15
CA GLN A 56 11.72 6.95 -3.82
C GLN A 56 11.66 5.74 -2.89
N VAL A 57 12.66 5.57 -2.02
CA VAL A 57 12.69 4.50 -1.01
C VAL A 57 11.58 4.71 0.02
N LEU A 58 11.37 5.95 0.47
CA LEU A 58 10.25 6.30 1.35
C LEU A 58 8.91 5.95 0.69
N ILE A 59 8.68 6.39 -0.55
CA ILE A 59 7.43 6.14 -1.27
C ILE A 59 7.20 4.65 -1.46
N ASP A 60 8.19 3.91 -1.95
CA ASP A 60 8.12 2.45 -2.13
C ASP A 60 7.78 1.74 -0.81
N THR A 61 8.37 2.18 0.31
CA THR A 61 8.14 1.57 1.62
C THR A 61 6.72 1.82 2.13
N VAL A 62 6.20 3.05 1.98
CA VAL A 62 4.81 3.38 2.36
C VAL A 62 3.83 2.58 1.50
N VAL A 63 4.09 2.48 0.21
CA VAL A 63 3.32 1.67 -0.74
C VAL A 63 3.31 0.20 -0.36
N ASP A 64 4.47 -0.39 -0.05
CA ASP A 64 4.57 -1.78 0.34
C ASP A 64 3.84 -2.06 1.66
N HIS A 65 3.90 -1.13 2.61
CA HIS A 65 3.16 -1.22 3.86
C HIS A 65 1.63 -1.22 3.61
N CYS A 66 1.15 -0.26 2.80
CA CYS A 66 -0.25 -0.18 2.45
C CYS A 66 -0.73 -1.42 1.67
N ALA A 67 0.11 -1.93 0.76
CA ALA A 67 -0.19 -3.14 0.01
C ALA A 67 -0.25 -4.38 0.92
N ALA A 68 0.62 -4.48 1.93
CA ALA A 68 0.57 -5.57 2.90
C ALA A 68 -0.74 -5.56 3.70
N ILE A 69 -1.19 -4.39 4.16
CA ILE A 69 -2.49 -4.24 4.84
C ILE A 69 -3.63 -4.67 3.90
N THR A 70 -3.62 -4.13 2.68
CA THR A 70 -4.64 -4.43 1.67
C THR A 70 -4.73 -5.93 1.39
N LEU A 71 -3.60 -6.60 1.18
CA LEU A 71 -3.54 -8.06 1.01
C LEU A 71 -4.07 -8.81 2.23
N GLY A 72 -3.78 -8.33 3.44
CA GLY A 72 -4.35 -8.88 4.67
C GLY A 72 -5.88 -8.80 4.68
N ARG A 73 -6.46 -7.67 4.28
CA ARG A 73 -7.91 -7.48 4.16
C ARG A 73 -8.53 -8.40 3.10
N VAL A 74 -7.86 -8.57 1.96
CA VAL A 74 -8.29 -9.49 0.89
C VAL A 74 -8.29 -10.93 1.38
N ASN A 75 -7.22 -11.36 2.06
CA ASN A 75 -7.12 -12.72 2.60
C ASN A 75 -8.17 -13.00 3.69
N ARG A 76 -8.63 -11.96 4.40
CA ARG A 76 -9.72 -12.04 5.38
C ARG A 76 -11.12 -11.97 4.75
N GLY A 77 -11.22 -11.72 3.45
CA GLY A 77 -12.50 -11.52 2.75
C GLY A 77 -13.16 -10.16 3.04
N GLU A 78 -12.46 -9.22 3.67
CA GLU A 78 -12.95 -7.86 3.94
C GLU A 78 -12.91 -6.95 2.71
N LEU A 79 -12.10 -7.31 1.71
CA LEU A 79 -11.91 -6.55 0.48
C LEU A 79 -11.87 -7.52 -0.71
N SER A 80 -12.69 -7.25 -1.73
CA SER A 80 -12.62 -7.96 -3.01
C SER A 80 -11.90 -7.08 -4.02
N LEU A 81 -10.82 -7.60 -4.61
CA LEU A 81 -10.07 -6.93 -5.68
C LEU A 81 -10.64 -7.20 -7.07
N LEU A 82 -11.84 -7.79 -7.15
CA LEU A 82 -12.52 -7.98 -8.43
C LEU A 82 -12.66 -6.61 -9.09
N PRO A 83 -12.24 -6.45 -10.36
CA PRO A 83 -12.53 -5.23 -11.10
C PRO A 83 -14.04 -5.07 -11.10
N ALA A 84 -14.53 -3.96 -10.53
CA ALA A 84 -15.92 -3.56 -10.70
C ALA A 84 -16.10 -3.41 -12.22
N ARG A 85 -16.75 -4.41 -12.83
CA ARG A 85 -17.08 -4.36 -14.26
C ARG A 85 -17.88 -3.08 -14.48
N ILE A 86 -17.31 -2.16 -15.25
CA ILE A 86 -18.02 -1.05 -15.88
C ILE A 86 -18.65 -1.60 -17.15
#